data_AF-G8BGP9-F1
#
_entry.id   AF-G8BGP9-F1
#
_cell.length_a   1.000
_cell.length_b   1.000
_cell.length_c   1.000
_cell.angle_alpha   90.00
_cell.angle_beta   90.00
_cell.angle_gamma   90.00
#
_symmetry.space_group_name_H-M   'P 1'
#
loop_
_entity.id
_entity.type
_entity.pdbx_description
1 polymer ?
#
loop_
_entity_poly.entity_id
_entity_poly.type
_entity_poly.pdbx_seq_one_letter_code
_entity_poly.pdbx_strand_id
1 'polypeptide(L)'
;MLRFIRLASTSTTKTRPELSSILPSKRTINRILFDNDSPITYSRMMPILTNIYNNLSQPSKITIPNTVKPSDLMVFRKLLTSIRSVTQSVNKNLLDLENELVEQAAERGDLDAITMLAFEKVRENVRGELVVDKAAKEDLAHANKLITELTQLKHPLVFKMAGDLAFEKKVFATAVDYWQQFLALEDDTIEAGHVYYNLGYYYFSQPPPVQDLPLAKKFFQNCIALTDLDLYSTKAHYYLGQLYLDTNPRVAKYFMEISASKSLLESFASLGFLEMNKFNNYEIAIEWFKLGVEANRDLLCLIGQFDCYIKMKQWAAADKVLRNLNELRRKISDVKKGASKKVPDSMKESFQVNDSLLASFFQGRKQEFELLQQNI
;
A
#
# COMPACT_ATOMS: atom_id res chain seq x y z
N MET A 1 -5.11 29.51 -16.53
CA MET A 1 -4.38 29.15 -15.29
C MET A 1 -5.33 28.32 -14.45
N LEU A 2 -5.11 27.01 -14.40
CA LEU A 2 -5.91 26.10 -13.57
C LEU A 2 -5.74 26.49 -12.10
N ARG A 3 -6.83 26.53 -11.34
CA ARG A 3 -6.80 26.93 -9.92
C ARG A 3 -7.81 26.11 -9.14
N PHE A 4 -7.35 25.50 -8.05
CA PHE A 4 -8.24 24.88 -7.07
C PHE A 4 -8.79 25.97 -6.13
N ILE A 5 -10.09 25.93 -5.83
CA ILE A 5 -10.74 26.88 -4.92
C ILE A 5 -11.20 26.11 -3.68
N ARG A 6 -10.66 26.49 -2.53
CA ARG A 6 -10.97 25.87 -1.24
C ARG A 6 -12.31 26.34 -0.68
N LEU A 7 -13.08 25.43 -0.11
CA LEU A 7 -14.24 25.74 0.75
C LEU A 7 -13.90 25.43 2.22
N ALA A 8 -14.33 26.30 3.13
CA ALA A 8 -13.82 26.38 4.50
C ALA A 8 -14.04 25.10 5.33
N SER A 9 -12.96 24.57 5.89
CA SER A 9 -12.95 23.51 6.90
C SER A 9 -12.64 24.11 8.26
N THR A 10 -13.59 24.03 9.20
CA THR A 10 -13.40 24.48 10.59
C THR A 10 -12.99 23.31 11.47
N SER A 11 -11.73 23.29 11.91
CA SER A 11 -11.22 22.32 12.88
C SER A 11 -10.97 22.97 14.24
N THR A 12 -11.49 22.35 15.30
CA THR A 12 -11.38 22.80 16.69
C THR A 12 -9.95 22.73 17.23
N THR A 13 -9.56 23.75 18.00
CA THR A 13 -8.21 23.95 18.55
C THR A 13 -7.89 22.94 19.67
N LYS A 14 -7.19 21.86 19.34
CA LYS A 14 -6.36 21.12 20.30
C LYS A 14 -4.94 21.69 20.27
N THR A 15 -4.28 21.74 21.43
CA THR A 15 -2.86 22.09 21.55
C THR A 15 -2.03 21.06 20.77
N ARG A 16 -1.51 21.47 19.62
CA ARG A 16 -0.62 20.64 18.78
C ARG A 16 0.81 20.67 19.35
N PRO A 17 1.55 19.56 19.32
CA PRO A 17 2.96 19.55 19.72
C PRO A 17 3.80 20.38 18.74
N GLU A 18 4.96 20.85 19.19
CA GLU A 18 5.90 21.57 18.33
C GLU A 18 6.35 20.69 17.14
N LEU A 19 6.42 21.25 15.93
CA LEU A 19 6.77 20.51 14.72
C LEU A 19 8.15 19.82 14.83
N SER A 20 9.10 20.48 15.49
CA SER A 20 10.45 19.95 15.74
C SER A 20 10.46 18.72 16.66
N SER A 21 9.43 18.53 17.49
CA SER A 21 9.31 17.39 18.41
C SER A 21 8.77 16.12 17.73
N ILE A 22 8.08 16.28 16.60
CA ILE A 22 7.47 15.17 15.86
C ILE A 22 8.24 14.79 14.58
N LEU A 23 9.15 15.65 14.14
CA LEU A 23 10.05 15.39 13.02
C LEU A 23 11.32 14.67 13.48
N PRO A 24 11.96 13.86 12.60
CA PRO A 24 13.24 13.24 12.91
C PRO A 24 14.36 14.30 12.98
N SER A 25 15.54 13.87 13.42
CA SER A 25 16.70 14.75 13.55
C SER A 25 17.04 15.49 12.25
N LYS A 26 17.62 16.70 12.36
CA LYS A 26 18.11 17.48 11.20
C LYS A 26 19.03 16.66 10.28
N ARG A 27 19.86 15.78 10.84
CA ARG A 27 20.73 14.88 10.07
C ARG A 27 19.92 13.94 9.17
N THR A 28 18.87 13.34 9.72
CA THR A 28 17.95 12.46 8.97
C THR A 28 17.25 13.24 7.86
N ILE A 29 16.76 14.44 8.16
CA ILE A 29 16.05 15.28 7.17
C ILE A 29 16.99 15.70 6.04
N ASN A 30 18.23 16.11 6.35
CA ASN A 30 19.22 16.45 5.33
C ASN A 30 19.58 15.25 4.45
N ARG A 31 19.66 14.05 5.03
CA ARG A 31 19.88 12.83 4.25
C ARG A 31 18.72 12.58 3.28
N ILE A 32 17.47 12.69 3.74
CA ILE A 32 16.30 12.50 2.88
C ILE A 32 16.23 13.57 1.78
N LEU A 33 16.56 14.83 2.09
CA LEU A 33 16.63 15.91 1.09
C LEU A 33 17.70 15.62 0.02
N PHE A 34 18.84 15.09 0.44
CA PHE A 34 19.92 14.67 -0.46
C PHE A 34 19.49 13.48 -1.33
N ASP A 35 18.93 12.44 -0.72
CA ASP A 35 18.46 11.24 -1.42
C ASP A 35 17.33 11.55 -2.44
N ASN A 36 16.65 12.70 -2.30
CA ASN A 36 15.60 13.16 -3.23
C ASN A 36 16.08 14.27 -4.20
N ASP A 37 17.40 14.54 -4.28
CA ASP A 37 17.99 15.61 -5.09
C ASP A 37 17.28 16.98 -4.93
N SER A 38 16.83 17.27 -3.71
CA SER A 38 16.01 18.45 -3.45
C SER A 38 16.84 19.74 -3.61
N PRO A 39 16.38 20.72 -4.41
CA PRO A 39 17.04 22.01 -4.53
C PRO A 39 16.86 22.89 -3.27
N ILE A 40 16.14 22.41 -2.25
CA ILE A 40 15.75 23.19 -1.08
C ILE A 40 16.49 22.70 0.16
N THR A 41 17.12 23.63 0.87
CA THR A 41 17.84 23.34 2.10
C THR A 41 16.91 23.29 3.31
N TYR A 42 17.32 22.56 4.35
CA TYR A 42 16.61 22.50 5.64
C TYR A 42 16.28 23.88 6.22
N SER A 43 17.22 24.83 6.15
CA SER A 43 17.03 26.19 6.67
C SER A 43 15.95 26.97 5.94
N ARG A 44 15.72 26.67 4.65
CA ARG A 44 14.67 27.30 3.85
C ARG A 44 13.33 26.58 4.03
N MET A 45 13.35 25.26 4.12
CA MET A 45 12.16 24.42 4.27
C MET A 45 11.49 24.60 5.64
N MET A 46 12.26 24.52 6.73
CA MET A 46 11.68 24.46 8.08
C MET A 46 10.80 25.66 8.44
N PRO A 47 11.18 26.92 8.18
CA PRO A 47 10.32 28.06 8.48
C PRO A 47 8.97 27.99 7.76
N ILE A 48 8.96 27.48 6.51
CA ILE A 48 7.75 27.33 5.71
C ILE A 48 6.86 26.23 6.30
N LEU A 49 7.44 25.05 6.56
CA LEU A 49 6.71 23.94 7.19
C LEU A 49 6.13 24.33 8.55
N THR A 50 6.89 25.03 9.39
CA THR A 50 6.43 25.53 10.69
C THR A 50 5.30 26.55 10.54
N ASN A 51 5.39 27.47 9.57
CA ASN A 51 4.32 28.43 9.30
C ASN A 51 3.02 27.72 8.91
N ILE A 52 3.08 26.76 7.98
CA ILE A 52 1.92 25.99 7.55
C ILE A 52 1.35 25.18 8.73
N TYR A 53 2.22 24.46 9.44
CA TYR A 53 1.84 23.61 10.58
C TYR A 53 1.11 24.38 11.69
N ASN A 54 1.63 25.55 12.06
CA ASN A 54 1.06 26.38 13.11
C ASN A 54 -0.30 26.98 12.71
N ASN A 55 -0.56 27.12 11.41
CA ASN A 55 -1.78 27.71 10.87
C ASN A 55 -2.74 26.68 10.25
N LEU A 56 -2.55 25.37 10.46
CA LEU A 56 -3.45 24.32 9.95
C LEU A 56 -4.93 24.50 10.35
N SER A 57 -5.21 25.19 11.46
CA SER A 57 -6.59 25.49 11.90
C SER A 57 -7.18 26.73 11.23
N GLN A 58 -6.34 27.60 10.66
CA GLN A 58 -6.74 28.83 9.99
C GLN A 58 -5.91 28.99 8.72
N PRO A 59 -6.22 28.20 7.68
CA PRO A 59 -5.38 28.14 6.49
C PRO A 59 -5.26 29.47 5.73
N SER A 60 -6.26 30.35 5.85
CA SER A 60 -6.22 31.71 5.32
C SER A 60 -5.10 32.59 5.89
N LYS A 61 -4.48 32.18 7.01
CA LYS A 61 -3.34 32.87 7.63
C LYS A 61 -1.98 32.33 7.18
N ILE A 62 -1.95 31.26 6.39
CA ILE A 62 -0.71 30.70 5.87
C ILE A 62 -0.11 31.70 4.88
N THR A 63 1.16 32.05 5.07
CA THR A 63 1.89 32.98 4.21
C THR A 63 3.12 32.30 3.64
N ILE A 64 3.07 32.01 2.33
CA ILE A 64 4.18 31.37 1.64
C ILE A 64 4.91 32.42 0.80
N PRO A 65 6.22 32.62 0.99
CA PRO A 65 6.99 33.58 0.20
C PRO A 65 6.92 33.29 -1.31
N ASN A 66 6.82 34.34 -2.12
CA ASN A 66 6.77 34.22 -3.60
C ASN A 66 8.01 33.52 -4.19
N THR A 67 9.14 33.52 -3.48
CA THR A 67 10.35 32.81 -3.88
C THR A 67 10.20 31.28 -3.88
N VAL A 68 9.24 30.75 -3.13
CA VAL A 68 8.94 29.31 -3.04
C VAL A 68 7.98 28.95 -4.16
N LYS A 69 8.35 28.00 -5.01
CA LYS A 69 7.50 27.53 -6.11
C LYS A 69 6.41 26.59 -5.58
N PRO A 70 5.28 26.42 -6.30
CA PRO A 70 4.27 25.42 -5.93
C PRO A 70 4.85 24.00 -5.87
N SER A 71 5.72 23.65 -6.82
CA SER A 71 6.43 22.37 -6.86
C SER A 71 7.32 22.12 -5.63
N ASP A 72 7.87 23.18 -5.02
CA ASP A 72 8.67 23.09 -3.79
C ASP A 72 7.83 22.53 -2.62
N LEU A 73 6.52 22.83 -2.58
CA LEU A 73 5.60 22.32 -1.55
C LEU A 73 5.33 20.82 -1.74
N MET A 74 5.26 20.37 -3.01
CA MET A 74 5.13 18.95 -3.34
C MET A 74 6.40 18.17 -2.96
N VAL A 75 7.58 18.77 -3.10
CA VAL A 75 8.84 18.20 -2.57
C VAL A 75 8.80 18.06 -1.05
N PHE A 76 8.27 19.06 -0.32
CA PHE A 76 8.11 18.97 1.12
C PHE A 76 7.17 17.84 1.53
N ARG A 77 6.07 17.66 0.80
CA ARG A 77 5.15 16.54 1.00
C ARG A 77 5.86 15.19 0.79
N LYS A 78 6.58 15.04 -0.33
CA LYS A 78 7.35 13.81 -0.63
C LYS A 78 8.33 13.47 0.49
N LEU A 79 8.97 14.48 1.06
CA LEU A 79 9.86 14.31 2.21
C LEU A 79 9.12 13.81 3.46
N LEU A 80 7.96 14.38 3.80
CA LEU A 80 7.15 13.93 4.94
C LEU A 80 6.66 12.48 4.74
N THR A 81 6.23 12.14 3.53
CA THR A 81 5.87 10.76 3.16
C THR A 81 7.06 9.81 3.29
N SER A 82 8.26 10.24 2.86
CA SER A 82 9.50 9.46 3.00
C SER A 82 9.87 9.26 4.47
N ILE A 83 9.74 10.29 5.30
CA ILE A 83 9.93 10.16 6.76
C ILE A 83 8.99 9.10 7.31
N ARG A 84 7.69 9.18 6.99
CA ARG A 84 6.69 8.19 7.44
C ARG A 84 7.03 6.77 6.98
N SER A 85 7.53 6.60 5.75
CA SER A 85 7.96 5.30 5.23
C SER A 85 9.19 4.77 5.97
N VAL A 86 10.18 5.62 6.25
CA VAL A 86 11.41 5.23 6.95
C VAL A 86 11.16 4.94 8.43
N THR A 87 10.35 5.74 9.10
CA THR A 87 10.08 5.57 10.54
C THR A 87 8.99 4.56 10.84
N GLN A 88 8.25 4.11 9.81
CA GLN A 88 7.11 3.18 9.94
C GLN A 88 6.08 3.66 10.99
N SER A 89 5.98 4.97 11.18
CA SER A 89 5.14 5.60 12.21
C SER A 89 4.14 6.55 11.59
N VAL A 90 2.87 6.46 11.98
CA VAL A 90 1.83 7.39 11.52
C VAL A 90 1.59 8.46 12.59
N ASN A 91 1.89 9.72 12.25
CA ASN A 91 1.53 10.88 13.08
C ASN A 91 0.42 11.67 12.38
N LYS A 92 -0.75 11.77 13.03
CA LYS A 92 -1.91 12.48 12.47
C LYS A 92 -1.57 13.94 12.07
N ASN A 93 -0.79 14.65 12.88
CA ASN A 93 -0.48 16.05 12.59
C ASN A 93 0.45 16.20 11.38
N LEU A 94 1.32 15.22 11.13
CA LEU A 94 2.15 15.20 9.91
C LEU A 94 1.30 14.88 8.68
N LEU A 95 0.29 14.02 8.81
CA LEU A 95 -0.66 13.75 7.74
C LEU A 95 -1.51 14.99 7.40
N ASP A 96 -2.00 15.70 8.42
CA ASP A 96 -2.73 16.96 8.23
C ASP A 96 -1.84 18.00 7.51
N LEU A 97 -0.54 18.04 7.84
CA LEU A 97 0.45 18.89 7.16
C LEU A 97 0.72 18.44 5.71
N GLU A 98 0.86 17.14 5.46
CA GLU A 98 1.00 16.57 4.12
C GLU A 98 -0.17 16.98 3.22
N ASN A 99 -1.40 16.95 3.75
CA ASN A 99 -2.61 17.33 3.00
C ASN A 99 -2.65 18.84 2.74
N GLU A 100 -2.36 19.66 3.75
CA GLU A 100 -2.35 21.12 3.57
C GLU A 100 -1.28 21.58 2.56
N LEU A 101 -0.14 20.88 2.48
CA LEU A 101 0.87 21.17 1.45
C LEU A 101 0.32 20.99 0.03
N VAL A 102 -0.54 19.99 -0.21
CA VAL A 102 -1.19 19.78 -1.51
C VAL A 102 -2.17 20.91 -1.80
N GLU A 103 -3.01 21.27 -0.84
CA GLU A 103 -3.98 22.37 -0.97
C GLU A 103 -3.28 23.69 -1.35
N GLN A 104 -2.23 24.04 -0.61
CA GLN A 104 -1.43 25.25 -0.88
C GLN A 104 -0.70 25.20 -2.23
N ALA A 105 -0.25 24.03 -2.68
CA ALA A 105 0.35 23.87 -4.00
C ALA A 105 -0.71 24.07 -5.11
N ALA A 106 -1.90 23.49 -4.94
CA ALA A 106 -2.98 23.55 -5.91
C ALA A 106 -3.58 24.97 -6.06
N GLU A 107 -3.76 25.70 -4.96
CA GLU A 107 -4.21 27.12 -4.99
C GLU A 107 -3.22 28.01 -5.76
N ARG A 108 -1.95 27.62 -5.77
CA ARG A 108 -0.85 28.30 -6.47
C ARG A 108 -0.59 27.78 -7.88
N GLY A 109 -1.42 26.85 -8.38
CA GLY A 109 -1.42 26.41 -9.77
C GLY A 109 -0.52 25.21 -10.08
N ASP A 110 -0.11 24.43 -9.07
CA ASP A 110 0.61 23.17 -9.29
C ASP A 110 -0.32 22.12 -9.92
N LEU A 111 0.05 21.60 -11.10
CA LEU A 111 -0.81 20.66 -11.85
C LEU A 111 -0.91 19.30 -11.17
N ASP A 112 0.17 18.82 -10.55
CA ASP A 112 0.14 17.53 -9.83
C ASP A 112 -0.81 17.63 -8.64
N ALA A 113 -0.68 18.69 -7.84
CA ALA A 113 -1.54 18.93 -6.69
C ALA A 113 -3.02 19.08 -7.10
N ILE A 114 -3.31 19.82 -8.17
CA ILE A 114 -4.68 19.98 -8.69
C ILE A 114 -5.24 18.62 -9.13
N THR A 115 -4.44 17.81 -9.81
CA THR A 115 -4.82 16.46 -10.23
C THR A 115 -5.16 15.59 -9.03
N MET A 116 -4.28 15.58 -8.01
CA MET A 116 -4.47 14.81 -6.79
C MET A 116 -5.77 15.17 -6.07
N LEU A 117 -6.05 16.46 -5.87
CA LEU A 117 -7.27 16.91 -5.18
C LEU A 117 -8.53 16.63 -5.99
N ALA A 118 -8.49 16.82 -7.32
CA ALA A 118 -9.64 16.56 -8.18
C ALA A 118 -10.03 15.08 -8.16
N PHE A 119 -9.05 14.17 -8.24
CA PHE A 119 -9.31 12.73 -8.16
C PHE A 119 -9.72 12.25 -6.76
N GLU A 120 -9.18 12.85 -5.70
CA GLU A 120 -9.64 12.55 -4.34
C GLU A 120 -11.13 12.88 -4.18
N LYS A 121 -11.56 14.03 -4.72
CA LYS A 121 -12.97 14.42 -4.68
C LYS A 121 -13.88 13.44 -5.44
N VAL A 122 -13.41 12.91 -6.57
CA VAL A 122 -14.14 11.89 -7.32
C VAL A 122 -14.18 10.57 -6.54
N ARG A 123 -13.10 10.18 -5.86
CA ARG A 123 -13.06 8.96 -5.04
C ARG A 123 -13.99 9.03 -3.84
N GLU A 124 -14.03 10.15 -3.12
CA GLU A 124 -14.98 10.38 -2.02
C GLU A 124 -16.42 10.10 -2.48
N ASN A 125 -16.76 10.54 -3.69
CA ASN A 125 -18.10 10.36 -4.26
C ASN A 125 -18.38 8.88 -4.56
N VAL A 126 -17.39 8.17 -5.11
CA VAL A 126 -17.49 6.74 -5.43
C VAL A 126 -17.63 5.89 -4.17
N ARG A 127 -16.97 6.28 -3.07
CA ARG A 127 -17.07 5.58 -1.77
C ARG A 127 -18.37 5.88 -1.02
N GLY A 128 -19.17 6.84 -1.48
CA GLY A 128 -20.38 7.29 -0.77
C GLY A 128 -20.08 8.11 0.49
N GLU A 129 -18.87 8.68 0.60
CA GLU A 129 -18.42 9.49 1.74
C GLU A 129 -18.88 10.96 1.63
N LEU A 130 -19.37 11.36 0.45
CA LEU A 130 -19.92 12.69 0.21
C LEU A 130 -21.36 12.81 0.71
N VAL A 131 -21.58 13.78 1.61
CA VAL A 131 -22.93 14.26 1.94
C VAL A 131 -23.51 14.88 0.67
N VAL A 132 -24.63 14.34 0.16
CA VAL A 132 -25.24 14.79 -1.09
C VAL A 132 -26.02 16.09 -0.85
N ASP A 133 -25.30 17.18 -0.58
CA ASP A 133 -25.84 18.53 -0.61
C ASP A 133 -25.53 19.22 -1.96
N LYS A 134 -26.00 20.46 -2.12
CA LYS A 134 -25.80 21.21 -3.37
C LYS A 134 -24.34 21.57 -3.58
N ALA A 135 -23.61 21.90 -2.51
CA ALA A 135 -22.20 22.29 -2.58
C ALA A 135 -21.32 21.10 -2.99
N ALA A 136 -21.56 19.92 -2.43
CA ALA A 136 -20.94 18.66 -2.80
C ALA A 136 -21.06 18.33 -4.29
N LYS A 137 -22.23 18.60 -4.89
CA LYS A 137 -22.45 18.40 -6.33
C LYS A 137 -21.69 19.42 -7.18
N GLU A 138 -21.64 20.67 -6.74
CA GLU A 138 -20.88 21.73 -7.41
C GLU A 138 -19.36 21.44 -7.36
N ASP A 139 -18.85 20.98 -6.21
CA ASP A 139 -17.45 20.57 -6.03
C ASP A 139 -17.07 19.41 -6.96
N LEU A 140 -17.95 18.40 -7.05
CA LEU A 140 -17.72 17.27 -7.95
C LEU A 140 -17.75 17.71 -9.42
N ALA A 141 -18.64 18.62 -9.80
CA ALA A 141 -18.68 19.17 -11.15
C ALA A 141 -17.40 19.95 -11.47
N HIS A 142 -16.91 20.74 -10.51
CA HIS A 142 -15.64 21.46 -10.65
C HIS A 142 -14.45 20.50 -10.78
N ALA A 143 -14.36 19.47 -9.94
CA ALA A 143 -13.31 18.46 -10.02
C ALA A 143 -13.30 17.75 -11.40
N ASN A 144 -14.45 17.36 -11.92
CA ASN A 144 -14.55 16.74 -13.26
C ASN A 144 -14.15 17.71 -14.38
N LYS A 145 -14.47 18.99 -14.25
CA LYS A 145 -14.02 20.04 -15.18
C LYS A 145 -12.49 20.16 -15.16
N LEU A 146 -11.87 20.22 -13.98
CA LEU A 146 -10.41 20.26 -13.84
C LEU A 146 -9.74 19.02 -14.47
N ILE A 147 -10.28 17.83 -14.23
CA ILE A 147 -9.78 16.59 -14.84
C ILE A 147 -9.87 16.68 -16.37
N THR A 148 -10.96 17.20 -16.92
CA THR A 148 -11.13 17.36 -18.38
C THR A 148 -10.08 18.32 -18.95
N GLU A 149 -9.84 19.45 -18.30
CA GLU A 149 -8.81 20.41 -18.70
C GLU A 149 -7.39 19.81 -18.60
N LEU A 150 -7.09 19.06 -17.53
CA LEU A 150 -5.80 18.37 -17.36
C LEU A 150 -5.57 17.29 -18.44
N THR A 151 -6.62 16.54 -18.81
CA THR A 151 -6.56 15.56 -19.91
C THR A 151 -6.30 16.24 -21.25
N GLN A 152 -6.93 17.39 -21.52
CA GLN A 152 -6.66 18.18 -22.74
C GLN A 152 -5.24 18.72 -22.78
N LEU A 153 -4.69 19.11 -21.63
CA LEU A 153 -3.29 19.51 -21.48
C LEU A 153 -2.30 18.34 -21.57
N LYS A 154 -2.80 17.09 -21.64
CA LYS A 154 -2.00 15.86 -21.59
C LYS A 154 -1.06 15.83 -20.38
N HIS A 155 -1.52 16.30 -19.23
CA HIS A 155 -0.73 16.27 -18.02
C HIS A 155 -0.55 14.81 -17.54
N PRO A 156 0.67 14.27 -17.40
CA PRO A 156 0.89 12.83 -17.17
C PRO A 156 0.08 12.26 -16.00
N LEU A 157 0.14 12.89 -14.83
CA LEU A 157 -0.49 12.38 -13.62
C LEU A 157 -2.01 12.14 -13.76
N VAL A 158 -2.70 12.88 -14.64
CA VAL A 158 -4.14 12.71 -14.88
C VAL A 158 -4.46 11.30 -15.40
N PHE A 159 -3.59 10.75 -16.27
CA PHE A 159 -3.77 9.45 -16.87
C PHE A 159 -3.44 8.34 -15.87
N LYS A 160 -2.38 8.49 -15.08
CA LYS A 160 -2.08 7.55 -13.99
C LYS A 160 -3.24 7.45 -13.00
N MET A 161 -3.74 8.58 -12.52
CA MET A 161 -4.84 8.61 -11.56
C MET A 161 -6.17 8.12 -12.17
N ALA A 162 -6.44 8.41 -13.44
CA ALA A 162 -7.59 7.86 -14.15
C ALA A 162 -7.51 6.34 -14.28
N GLY A 163 -6.33 5.80 -14.58
CA GLY A 163 -6.07 4.36 -14.62
C GLY A 163 -6.28 3.71 -13.26
N ASP A 164 -5.71 4.28 -12.20
CA ASP A 164 -5.85 3.78 -10.82
C ASP A 164 -7.33 3.76 -10.39
N LEU A 165 -8.08 4.83 -10.67
CA LEU A 165 -9.52 4.92 -10.37
C LEU A 165 -10.35 3.92 -11.19
N ALA A 166 -10.04 3.73 -12.47
CA ALA A 166 -10.72 2.75 -13.33
C ALA A 166 -10.47 1.32 -12.83
N PHE A 167 -9.25 1.04 -12.37
CA PHE A 167 -8.89 -0.25 -11.78
C PHE A 167 -9.65 -0.52 -10.48
N GLU A 168 -9.73 0.46 -9.57
CA GLU A 168 -10.55 0.39 -8.35
C GLU A 168 -12.02 0.07 -8.65
N LYS A 169 -12.54 0.62 -9.75
CA LYS A 169 -13.91 0.38 -10.25
C LYS A 169 -14.06 -0.94 -11.03
N LYS A 170 -13.00 -1.75 -11.15
CA LYS A 170 -12.95 -3.00 -11.92
C LYS A 170 -13.22 -2.82 -13.42
N VAL A 171 -13.00 -1.61 -13.95
CA VAL A 171 -13.09 -1.32 -15.39
C VAL A 171 -11.70 -1.45 -16.01
N PHE A 172 -11.22 -2.69 -16.07
CA PHE A 172 -9.79 -2.95 -16.29
C PHE A 172 -9.26 -2.53 -17.66
N ALA A 173 -10.04 -2.70 -18.73
CA ALA A 173 -9.61 -2.30 -20.07
C ALA A 173 -9.33 -0.79 -20.15
N THR A 174 -10.21 0.02 -19.54
CA THR A 174 -10.02 1.47 -19.44
C THR A 174 -8.82 1.83 -18.56
N ALA A 175 -8.57 1.07 -17.49
CA ALA A 175 -7.39 1.29 -16.65
C ALA A 175 -6.09 1.12 -17.44
N VAL A 176 -6.00 0.04 -18.23
CA VAL A 176 -4.84 -0.24 -19.10
C VAL A 176 -4.64 0.86 -20.13
N ASP A 177 -5.71 1.31 -20.79
CA ASP A 177 -5.63 2.37 -21.78
C ASP A 177 -5.05 3.67 -21.18
N TYR A 178 -5.56 4.10 -20.01
CA TYR A 178 -5.03 5.28 -19.34
C TYR A 178 -3.57 5.10 -18.87
N TRP A 179 -3.20 3.95 -18.34
CA TRP A 179 -1.81 3.66 -17.97
C TRP A 179 -0.88 3.64 -19.19
N GLN A 180 -1.35 3.18 -20.35
CA GLN A 180 -0.58 3.27 -21.59
C GLN A 180 -0.45 4.72 -22.09
N GLN A 181 -1.50 5.53 -21.95
CA GLN A 181 -1.43 6.97 -22.25
C GLN A 181 -0.43 7.68 -21.32
N PHE A 182 -0.35 7.29 -20.04
CA PHE A 182 0.69 7.78 -19.13
C PHE A 182 2.09 7.45 -19.65
N LEU A 183 2.36 6.18 -19.95
CA LEU A 183 3.68 5.73 -20.40
C LEU A 183 4.07 6.31 -21.77
N ALA A 184 3.11 6.75 -22.58
CA ALA A 184 3.39 7.45 -23.83
C ALA A 184 3.89 8.89 -23.59
N LEU A 185 3.69 9.46 -22.40
CA LEU A 185 4.13 10.79 -22.02
C LEU A 185 5.43 10.74 -21.19
N GLU A 186 5.51 9.82 -20.23
CA GLU A 186 6.68 9.62 -19.36
C GLU A 186 6.85 8.12 -19.06
N ASP A 187 7.97 7.53 -19.48
CA ASP A 187 8.28 6.11 -19.30
C ASP A 187 9.56 5.84 -18.46
N ASP A 188 10.26 6.88 -18.03
CA ASP A 188 11.55 6.83 -17.32
C ASP A 188 11.52 7.46 -15.92
N THR A 189 10.33 7.61 -15.35
CA THR A 189 10.12 8.21 -14.01
C THR A 189 9.75 7.16 -12.95
N ILE A 190 9.82 7.55 -11.66
CA ILE A 190 9.36 6.70 -10.55
C ILE A 190 7.87 6.37 -10.73
N GLU A 191 7.08 7.35 -11.14
CA GLU A 191 5.65 7.22 -11.44
C GLU A 191 5.40 6.24 -12.61
N ALA A 192 6.25 6.25 -13.63
CA ALA A 192 6.24 5.23 -14.69
C ALA A 192 6.51 3.83 -14.14
N GLY A 193 7.46 3.72 -13.20
CA GLY A 193 7.70 2.50 -12.44
C GLY A 193 6.45 1.98 -11.70
N HIS A 194 5.65 2.86 -11.09
CA HIS A 194 4.37 2.47 -10.47
C HIS A 194 3.34 1.99 -11.50
N VAL A 195 3.28 2.66 -12.66
CA VAL A 195 2.38 2.28 -13.75
C VAL A 195 2.79 0.93 -14.35
N TYR A 196 4.08 0.66 -14.50
CA TYR A 196 4.57 -0.66 -14.89
C TYR A 196 4.18 -1.73 -13.88
N TYR A 197 4.31 -1.48 -12.58
CA TYR A 197 3.79 -2.44 -11.59
C TYR A 197 2.30 -2.72 -11.80
N ASN A 198 1.48 -1.68 -11.99
CA ASN A 198 0.04 -1.83 -12.16
C ASN A 198 -0.32 -2.68 -13.40
N LEU A 199 0.35 -2.42 -14.53
CA LEU A 199 0.20 -3.24 -15.74
C LEU A 199 0.69 -4.68 -15.51
N GLY A 200 1.83 -4.86 -14.84
CA GLY A 200 2.35 -6.18 -14.48
C GLY A 200 1.35 -6.96 -13.63
N TYR A 201 0.79 -6.33 -12.60
CA TYR A 201 -0.22 -6.92 -11.75
C TYR A 201 -1.51 -7.26 -12.50
N TYR A 202 -1.94 -6.40 -13.43
CA TYR A 202 -3.08 -6.69 -14.30
C TYR A 202 -2.84 -7.97 -15.12
N TYR A 203 -1.77 -8.05 -15.90
CA TYR A 203 -1.47 -9.23 -16.72
C TYR A 203 -1.17 -10.50 -15.90
N PHE A 204 -0.75 -10.34 -14.65
CA PHE A 204 -0.56 -11.46 -13.72
C PHE A 204 -1.89 -11.99 -13.16
N SER A 205 -2.79 -11.10 -12.75
CA SER A 205 -3.98 -11.43 -11.93
C SER A 205 -5.24 -11.76 -12.73
N GLN A 206 -5.34 -11.29 -13.98
CA GLN A 206 -6.51 -11.60 -14.80
C GLN A 206 -6.57 -13.08 -15.19
N PRO A 207 -7.76 -13.66 -15.38
CA PRO A 207 -7.89 -15.00 -15.92
C PRO A 207 -7.50 -15.06 -17.42
N PRO A 208 -7.13 -16.24 -17.94
CA PRO A 208 -7.01 -16.45 -19.38
C PRO A 208 -8.30 -16.04 -20.13
N PRO A 209 -8.21 -15.48 -21.35
CA PRO A 209 -7.00 -15.31 -22.17
C PRO A 209 -6.24 -13.99 -21.94
N VAL A 210 -6.69 -13.15 -20.99
CA VAL A 210 -6.06 -11.85 -20.71
C VAL A 210 -4.73 -12.02 -19.96
N GLN A 211 -4.60 -13.10 -19.19
CA GLN A 211 -3.38 -13.42 -18.47
C GLN A 211 -2.18 -13.56 -19.42
N ASP A 212 -1.10 -12.85 -19.12
CA ASP A 212 0.16 -12.94 -19.85
C ASP A 212 1.32 -12.85 -18.85
N LEU A 213 1.79 -14.00 -18.37
CA LEU A 213 2.86 -14.10 -17.37
C LEU A 213 4.22 -13.59 -17.88
N PRO A 214 4.65 -13.89 -19.12
CA PRO A 214 5.85 -13.27 -19.70
C PRO A 214 5.79 -11.74 -19.75
N LEU A 215 4.65 -11.17 -20.15
CA LEU A 215 4.48 -9.72 -20.21
C LEU A 215 4.45 -9.11 -18.80
N ALA A 216 3.73 -9.74 -17.87
CA ALA A 216 3.71 -9.33 -16.46
C ALA A 216 5.11 -9.26 -15.85
N LYS A 217 5.93 -10.30 -16.11
CA LYS A 217 7.33 -10.36 -15.70
C LYS A 217 8.13 -9.16 -16.19
N LYS A 218 8.02 -8.82 -17.48
CA LYS A 218 8.73 -7.69 -18.09
C LYS A 218 8.35 -6.38 -17.39
N PHE A 219 7.06 -6.19 -17.13
CA PHE A 219 6.58 -5.00 -16.43
C PHE A 219 7.06 -4.91 -14.98
N PHE A 220 7.08 -6.00 -14.23
CA PHE A 220 7.67 -5.99 -12.89
C PHE A 220 9.17 -5.66 -12.90
N GLN A 221 9.91 -6.14 -13.91
CA GLN A 221 11.33 -5.79 -14.07
C GLN A 221 11.52 -4.31 -14.38
N ASN A 222 10.68 -3.73 -15.24
CA ASN A 222 10.70 -2.28 -15.51
C ASN A 222 10.37 -1.46 -14.26
N CYS A 223 9.41 -1.89 -13.45
CA CYS A 223 9.11 -1.26 -12.17
C CYS A 223 10.34 -1.19 -11.29
N ILE A 224 11.02 -2.32 -11.07
CA ILE A 224 12.23 -2.39 -10.23
C ILE A 224 13.37 -1.54 -10.78
N ALA A 225 13.48 -1.41 -12.10
CA ALA A 225 14.53 -0.61 -12.73
C ALA A 225 14.36 0.91 -12.51
N LEU A 226 13.11 1.38 -12.32
CA LEU A 226 12.76 2.80 -12.24
C LEU A 226 12.41 3.27 -10.82
N THR A 227 12.24 2.35 -9.89
CA THR A 227 11.83 2.67 -8.52
C THR A 227 12.90 2.24 -7.54
N ASP A 228 13.09 3.06 -6.50
CA ASP A 228 13.77 2.61 -5.30
C ASP A 228 12.96 1.48 -4.62
N LEU A 229 13.47 0.91 -3.53
CA LEU A 229 12.74 -0.10 -2.73
C LEU A 229 11.54 0.51 -1.96
N ASP A 230 10.62 1.11 -2.70
CA ASP A 230 9.31 1.58 -2.26
C ASP A 230 8.28 0.44 -2.25
N LEU A 231 7.00 0.78 -1.99
CA LEU A 231 5.93 -0.22 -1.93
C LEU A 231 5.71 -0.95 -3.27
N TYR A 232 5.81 -0.26 -4.40
CA TYR A 232 5.56 -0.83 -5.72
C TYR A 232 6.69 -1.78 -6.12
N SER A 233 7.94 -1.34 -5.93
CA SER A 233 9.12 -2.19 -6.12
C SER A 233 9.08 -3.42 -5.22
N THR A 234 8.73 -3.23 -3.94
CA THR A 234 8.58 -4.33 -2.97
C THR A 234 7.57 -5.38 -3.43
N LYS A 235 6.41 -4.95 -3.94
CA LYS A 235 5.40 -5.86 -4.49
C LYS A 235 5.83 -6.47 -5.82
N ALA A 236 6.52 -5.73 -6.68
CA ALA A 236 7.07 -6.26 -7.94
C ALA A 236 8.06 -7.40 -7.68
N HIS A 237 8.96 -7.25 -6.69
CA HIS A 237 9.84 -8.34 -6.24
C HIS A 237 9.01 -9.55 -5.80
N TYR A 238 7.99 -9.36 -4.96
CA TYR A 238 7.13 -10.46 -4.53
C TYR A 238 6.50 -11.24 -5.71
N TYR A 239 5.90 -10.55 -6.68
CA TYR A 239 5.28 -11.21 -7.83
C TYR A 239 6.29 -11.84 -8.79
N LEU A 240 7.48 -11.26 -8.96
CA LEU A 240 8.58 -11.94 -9.64
C LEU A 240 8.95 -13.24 -8.91
N GLY A 241 9.00 -13.20 -7.59
CA GLY A 241 9.15 -14.39 -6.75
C GLY A 241 8.14 -15.47 -7.11
N GLN A 242 6.86 -15.12 -7.16
CA GLN A 242 5.77 -16.04 -7.53
C GLN A 242 5.98 -16.66 -8.92
N LEU A 243 6.38 -15.85 -9.91
CA LEU A 243 6.62 -16.31 -11.28
C LEU A 243 7.81 -17.29 -11.41
N TYR A 244 8.77 -17.22 -10.48
CA TYR A 244 9.94 -18.10 -10.46
C TYR A 244 9.76 -19.36 -9.57
N LEU A 245 8.65 -19.50 -8.85
CA LEU A 245 8.48 -20.58 -7.85
C LEU A 245 8.74 -21.98 -8.39
N ASP A 246 8.26 -22.27 -9.60
CA ASP A 246 8.39 -23.60 -10.20
C ASP A 246 9.56 -23.71 -11.19
N THR A 247 10.01 -22.59 -11.75
CA THR A 247 11.07 -22.58 -12.76
C THR A 247 12.47 -22.40 -12.15
N ASN A 248 12.59 -21.58 -11.11
CA ASN A 248 13.84 -21.36 -10.40
C ASN A 248 13.59 -20.94 -8.93
N PRO A 249 13.40 -21.91 -8.02
CA PRO A 249 13.14 -21.66 -6.60
C PRO A 249 14.17 -20.77 -5.91
N ARG A 250 15.45 -20.81 -6.34
CA ARG A 250 16.51 -19.97 -5.75
C ARG A 250 16.33 -18.50 -6.10
N VAL A 251 15.97 -18.23 -7.35
CA VAL A 251 15.63 -16.86 -7.79
C VAL A 251 14.33 -16.41 -7.15
N ALA A 252 13.34 -17.29 -7.01
CA ALA A 252 12.11 -16.98 -6.29
C ALA A 252 12.40 -16.55 -4.85
N LYS A 253 13.24 -17.31 -4.14
CA LYS A 253 13.70 -16.99 -2.78
C LYS A 253 14.35 -15.60 -2.71
N TYR A 254 15.31 -15.31 -3.58
CA TYR A 254 15.99 -14.00 -3.62
C TYR A 254 15.00 -12.84 -3.69
N PHE A 255 14.04 -12.90 -4.62
CA PHE A 255 13.05 -11.84 -4.78
C PHE A 255 12.12 -11.73 -3.56
N MET A 256 11.67 -12.85 -3.01
CA MET A 256 10.80 -12.85 -1.83
C MET A 256 11.51 -12.41 -0.55
N GLU A 257 12.81 -12.67 -0.40
CA GLU A 257 13.61 -12.17 0.73
C GLU A 257 13.73 -10.65 0.70
N ILE A 258 13.90 -10.07 -0.50
CA ILE A 258 13.88 -8.60 -0.66
C ILE A 258 12.53 -8.04 -0.23
N SER A 259 11.41 -8.64 -0.67
CA SER A 259 10.10 -8.14 -0.29
C SER A 259 9.81 -8.32 1.21
N ALA A 260 10.25 -9.43 1.80
CA ALA A 260 10.16 -9.67 3.25
C ALA A 260 11.00 -8.68 4.06
N SER A 261 12.17 -8.27 3.58
CA SER A 261 13.02 -7.27 4.24
C SER A 261 12.36 -5.89 4.37
N LYS A 262 11.31 -5.64 3.55
CA LYS A 262 10.46 -4.45 3.59
C LYS A 262 9.11 -4.71 4.27
N SER A 263 9.01 -5.78 5.03
CA SER A 263 7.84 -6.16 5.82
C SER A 263 6.57 -6.37 4.99
N LEU A 264 6.71 -6.78 3.72
CA LEU A 264 5.56 -7.22 2.93
C LEU A 264 5.08 -8.57 3.48
N LEU A 265 3.95 -8.52 4.19
CA LEU A 265 3.43 -9.62 5.02
C LEU A 265 3.23 -10.92 4.23
N GLU A 266 2.75 -10.81 2.99
CA GLU A 266 2.49 -11.94 2.08
C GLU A 266 3.76 -12.75 1.74
N SER A 267 4.94 -12.14 1.91
CA SER A 267 6.22 -12.79 1.66
C SER A 267 6.54 -13.85 2.71
N PHE A 268 6.09 -13.69 3.97
CA PHE A 268 6.46 -14.60 5.06
C PHE A 268 5.91 -16.01 4.85
N ALA A 269 4.60 -16.14 4.59
CA ALA A 269 4.00 -17.44 4.26
C ALA A 269 4.62 -18.04 3.00
N SER A 270 4.84 -17.22 1.96
CA SER A 270 5.41 -17.67 0.69
C SER A 270 6.84 -18.21 0.86
N LEU A 271 7.69 -17.52 1.63
CA LEU A 271 9.05 -17.97 1.97
C LEU A 271 9.02 -19.24 2.83
N GLY A 272 8.15 -19.29 3.85
CA GLY A 272 8.02 -20.48 4.69
C GLY A 272 7.63 -21.71 3.87
N PHE A 273 6.64 -21.58 2.98
CA PHE A 273 6.24 -22.68 2.09
C PHE A 273 7.31 -23.01 1.05
N LEU A 274 8.06 -22.02 0.56
CA LEU A 274 9.17 -22.24 -0.36
C LEU A 274 10.29 -23.06 0.30
N GLU A 275 10.71 -22.66 1.51
CA GLU A 275 11.70 -23.38 2.32
C GLU A 275 11.24 -24.79 2.66
N MET A 276 9.97 -24.94 3.08
CA MET A 276 9.40 -26.24 3.42
C MET A 276 9.29 -27.16 2.19
N ASN A 277 8.73 -26.69 1.08
CA ASN A 277 8.30 -27.55 -0.02
C ASN A 277 9.35 -27.73 -1.13
N LYS A 278 10.20 -26.71 -1.37
CA LYS A 278 11.21 -26.77 -2.45
C LYS A 278 12.61 -27.05 -1.91
N PHE A 279 12.92 -26.61 -0.69
CA PHE A 279 14.25 -26.79 -0.10
C PHE A 279 14.29 -27.82 1.04
N ASN A 280 13.14 -28.23 1.58
CA ASN A 280 13.02 -29.10 2.76
C ASN A 280 13.73 -28.56 4.02
N ASN A 281 13.84 -27.24 4.13
CA ASN A 281 14.46 -26.55 5.26
C ASN A 281 13.41 -26.22 6.34
N TYR A 282 12.91 -27.23 7.05
CA TYR A 282 11.81 -27.06 8.01
C TYR A 282 12.11 -26.07 9.14
N GLU A 283 13.36 -26.03 9.62
CA GLU A 283 13.79 -25.10 10.67
C GLU A 283 13.69 -23.64 10.20
N ILE A 284 14.19 -23.35 8.99
CA ILE A 284 14.12 -22.01 8.40
C ILE A 284 12.67 -21.64 8.06
N ALA A 285 11.89 -22.60 7.54
CA ALA A 285 10.48 -22.40 7.25
C ALA A 285 9.70 -21.98 8.51
N ILE A 286 9.95 -22.62 9.66
CA ILE A 286 9.34 -22.27 10.94
C ILE A 286 9.62 -20.81 11.32
N GLU A 287 10.85 -20.32 11.14
CA GLU A 287 11.19 -18.93 11.45
C GLU A 287 10.41 -17.94 10.58
N TRP A 288 10.29 -18.22 9.27
CA TRP A 288 9.45 -17.40 8.40
C TRP A 288 7.98 -17.42 8.82
N PHE A 289 7.45 -18.59 9.17
CA PHE A 289 6.07 -18.68 9.63
C PHE A 289 5.87 -17.99 11.00
N LYS A 290 6.83 -18.05 11.93
CA LYS A 290 6.76 -17.31 13.20
C LYS A 290 6.64 -15.81 12.95
N LEU A 291 7.47 -15.26 12.05
CA LEU A 291 7.39 -13.85 11.68
C LEU A 291 6.00 -13.47 11.16
N GLY A 292 5.39 -14.29 10.29
CA GLY A 292 4.03 -14.04 9.81
C GLY A 292 2.95 -14.09 10.91
N VAL A 293 3.04 -15.07 11.82
CA VAL A 293 2.12 -15.16 12.96
C VAL A 293 2.25 -13.97 13.91
N GLU A 294 3.48 -13.54 14.19
CA GLU A 294 3.75 -12.39 15.06
C GLU A 294 3.32 -11.06 14.42
N ALA A 295 3.54 -10.90 13.11
CA ALA A 295 3.26 -9.66 12.40
C ALA A 295 1.76 -9.40 12.17
N ASN A 296 0.98 -10.41 11.75
CA ASN A 296 -0.44 -10.21 11.42
C ASN A 296 -1.39 -11.36 11.85
N ARG A 297 -0.89 -12.36 12.60
CA ARG A 297 -1.62 -13.60 12.94
C ARG A 297 -2.04 -14.40 11.70
N ASP A 298 -1.13 -14.53 10.73
CA ASP A 298 -1.39 -15.21 9.46
C ASP A 298 -1.79 -16.68 9.69
N LEU A 299 -2.98 -17.05 9.21
CA LEU A 299 -3.48 -18.41 9.25
C LEU A 299 -2.61 -19.37 8.42
N LEU A 300 -2.13 -18.94 7.25
CA LEU A 300 -1.27 -19.76 6.41
C LEU A 300 0.04 -20.08 7.12
N CYS A 301 0.59 -19.12 7.87
CA CYS A 301 1.78 -19.34 8.67
C CYS A 301 1.52 -20.30 9.85
N LEU A 302 0.37 -20.21 10.54
CA LEU A 302 -0.01 -21.19 11.56
C LEU A 302 -0.09 -22.61 10.99
N ILE A 303 -0.70 -22.76 9.81
CA ILE A 303 -0.79 -24.05 9.10
C ILE A 303 0.62 -24.55 8.76
N GLY A 304 1.47 -23.69 8.21
CA GLY A 304 2.85 -24.03 7.87
C GLY A 304 3.70 -24.45 9.08
N GLN A 305 3.54 -23.79 10.24
CA GLN A 305 4.17 -24.21 11.49
C GLN A 305 3.75 -25.61 11.91
N PHE A 306 2.44 -25.90 11.88
CA PHE A 306 1.93 -27.22 12.19
C PHE A 306 2.55 -28.28 11.28
N ASP A 307 2.51 -28.06 9.96
CA ASP A 307 3.03 -29.00 8.97
C ASP A 307 4.54 -29.23 9.19
N CYS A 308 5.33 -28.19 9.46
CA CYS A 308 6.76 -28.31 9.77
C CYS A 308 7.02 -29.10 11.06
N TYR A 309 6.30 -28.79 12.15
CA TYR A 309 6.48 -29.49 13.43
C TYR A 309 6.14 -30.98 13.33
N ILE A 310 5.10 -31.34 12.56
CA ILE A 310 4.78 -32.74 12.27
C ILE A 310 5.94 -33.42 11.52
N LYS A 311 6.47 -32.80 10.46
CA LYS A 311 7.60 -33.36 9.68
C LYS A 311 8.86 -33.53 10.53
N MET A 312 9.10 -32.61 11.46
CA MET A 312 10.22 -32.66 12.40
C MET A 312 9.95 -33.55 13.64
N LYS A 313 8.76 -34.17 13.75
CA LYS A 313 8.34 -34.98 14.92
C LYS A 313 8.36 -34.18 16.24
N GLN A 314 8.15 -32.88 16.18
CA GLN A 314 8.04 -32.01 17.34
C GLN A 314 6.59 -31.98 17.85
N TRP A 315 6.15 -33.10 18.42
CA TRP A 315 4.74 -33.37 18.75
C TRP A 315 4.12 -32.32 19.68
N ALA A 316 4.81 -31.94 20.76
CA ALA A 316 4.32 -30.94 21.71
C ALA A 316 4.11 -29.55 21.07
N ALA A 317 5.00 -29.16 20.13
CA ALA A 317 4.87 -27.91 19.41
C ALA A 317 3.72 -27.96 18.41
N ALA A 318 3.58 -29.07 17.67
CA ALA A 318 2.46 -29.31 16.77
C ALA A 318 1.11 -29.27 17.50
N ASP A 319 1.01 -29.89 18.69
CA ASP A 319 -0.20 -29.85 19.52
C ASP A 319 -0.60 -28.43 19.89
N LYS A 320 0.38 -27.62 20.33
CA LYS A 320 0.14 -26.23 20.70
C LYS A 320 -0.43 -25.42 19.53
N VAL A 321 0.12 -25.61 18.32
CA VAL A 321 -0.39 -24.95 17.12
C VAL A 321 -1.79 -25.46 16.77
N LEU A 322 -2.03 -26.78 16.86
CA LEU A 322 -3.34 -27.38 16.59
C LEU A 322 -4.42 -26.85 17.54
N ARG A 323 -4.11 -26.64 18.82
CA ARG A 323 -5.03 -26.01 19.78
C ARG A 323 -5.42 -24.60 19.35
N ASN A 324 -4.47 -23.80 18.87
CA ASN A 324 -4.74 -22.45 18.35
C ASN A 324 -5.67 -22.51 17.11
N LEU A 325 -5.39 -23.44 16.19
CA LEU A 325 -6.21 -23.63 14.98
C LEU A 325 -7.64 -24.09 15.34
N ASN A 326 -7.80 -24.96 16.32
CA ASN A 326 -9.10 -25.38 16.84
C ASN A 326 -9.87 -24.23 17.49
N GLU A 327 -9.19 -23.38 18.27
CA GLU A 327 -9.80 -22.19 18.87
C GLU A 327 -10.30 -21.22 17.79
N LEU A 328 -9.51 -20.99 16.74
CA LEU A 328 -9.89 -20.13 15.63
C LEU A 328 -11.09 -20.70 14.86
N ARG A 329 -11.09 -22.01 14.58
CA ARG A 329 -12.22 -22.71 13.96
C ARG A 329 -13.50 -22.56 14.79
N ARG A 330 -13.40 -22.69 16.12
CA ARG A 330 -14.53 -22.48 17.03
C ARG A 330 -15.09 -21.06 16.90
N LYS A 331 -14.22 -20.04 16.97
CA LYS A 331 -14.61 -18.63 16.82
C LYS A 331 -15.34 -18.36 15.49
N ILE A 332 -14.84 -18.92 14.38
CA ILE A 332 -15.48 -18.80 13.06
C ILE A 332 -16.85 -19.49 13.05
N SER A 333 -16.95 -20.70 13.61
CA SER A 333 -18.24 -21.41 13.77
C SER A 333 -19.25 -20.61 14.58
N ASP A 334 -18.82 -20.00 15.70
CA ASP A 334 -19.70 -19.21 16.57
C ASP A 334 -20.24 -17.97 15.85
N VAL A 335 -19.40 -17.31 15.04
CA VAL A 335 -19.82 -16.20 14.17
C VAL A 335 -20.83 -16.68 13.12
N LYS A 336 -20.59 -17.82 12.46
CA LYS A 336 -21.51 -18.38 11.45
C LYS A 336 -22.87 -18.76 12.03
N LYS A 337 -22.89 -19.27 13.27
CA LYS A 337 -24.11 -19.64 14.00
C LYS A 337 -24.85 -18.45 14.62
N GLY A 338 -24.33 -17.22 14.45
CA GLY A 338 -24.93 -16.01 15.03
C GLY A 338 -24.73 -15.88 16.54
N ALA A 339 -23.84 -16.68 17.14
CA ALA A 339 -23.50 -16.64 18.56
C ALA A 339 -22.49 -15.53 18.92
N SER A 340 -21.98 -14.79 17.91
CA SER A 340 -21.02 -13.69 18.05
C SER A 340 -21.40 -12.49 17.17
N LYS A 341 -20.71 -11.36 17.33
CA LYS A 341 -20.93 -10.13 16.54
C LYS A 341 -20.83 -10.43 15.04
N LYS A 342 -21.74 -9.84 14.25
CA LYS A 342 -21.71 -9.92 12.77
C LYS A 342 -20.37 -9.42 12.23
N VAL A 343 -19.86 -10.12 11.21
CA VAL A 343 -18.64 -9.73 10.49
C VAL A 343 -18.90 -8.41 9.74
N PRO A 344 -18.07 -7.37 9.92
CA PRO A 344 -18.15 -6.14 9.13
C PRO A 344 -18.05 -6.45 7.63
N ASP A 345 -18.74 -5.68 6.79
CA ASP A 345 -18.74 -5.89 5.33
C ASP A 345 -17.33 -5.91 4.74
N SER A 346 -16.45 -5.04 5.24
CA SER A 346 -15.04 -4.95 4.85
C SER A 346 -14.20 -6.20 5.16
N MET A 347 -14.66 -7.08 6.06
CA MET A 347 -13.93 -8.28 6.47
C MET A 347 -14.56 -9.58 5.96
N LYS A 348 -15.68 -9.51 5.23
CA LYS A 348 -16.43 -10.70 4.79
C LYS A 348 -15.58 -11.62 3.90
N GLU A 349 -14.84 -11.05 2.96
CA GLU A 349 -14.01 -11.82 2.04
C GLU A 349 -12.88 -12.54 2.79
N SER A 350 -12.11 -11.83 3.61
CA SER A 350 -11.05 -12.44 4.43
C SER A 350 -11.60 -13.50 5.39
N PHE A 351 -12.80 -13.29 5.94
CA PHE A 351 -13.46 -14.29 6.79
C PHE A 351 -13.81 -15.55 5.99
N GLN A 352 -14.36 -15.42 4.79
CA GLN A 352 -14.69 -16.55 3.91
C GLN A 352 -13.43 -17.33 3.51
N VAL A 353 -12.36 -16.62 3.11
CA VAL A 353 -11.08 -17.25 2.76
C VAL A 353 -10.52 -18.04 3.96
N ASN A 354 -10.51 -17.45 5.15
CA ASN A 354 -10.01 -18.13 6.35
C ASN A 354 -10.87 -19.35 6.75
N ASP A 355 -12.20 -19.26 6.63
CA ASP A 355 -13.11 -20.38 6.88
C ASP A 355 -12.83 -21.53 5.89
N SER A 356 -12.70 -21.22 4.59
CA SER A 356 -12.34 -22.20 3.56
C SER A 356 -10.97 -22.84 3.83
N LEU A 357 -9.94 -22.04 4.15
CA LEU A 357 -8.60 -22.54 4.45
C LEU A 357 -8.59 -23.48 5.66
N LEU A 358 -9.29 -23.13 6.74
CA LEU A 358 -9.42 -24.00 7.90
C LEU A 358 -10.16 -25.29 7.56
N ALA A 359 -11.25 -25.21 6.81
CA ALA A 359 -11.98 -26.40 6.38
C ALA A 359 -11.06 -27.35 5.59
N SER A 360 -10.31 -26.83 4.62
CA SER A 360 -9.33 -27.58 3.85
C SER A 360 -8.20 -28.14 4.72
N PHE A 361 -7.72 -27.38 5.70
CA PHE A 361 -6.72 -27.85 6.66
C PHE A 361 -7.20 -29.08 7.43
N PHE A 362 -8.36 -28.99 8.08
CA PHE A 362 -8.90 -30.08 8.90
C PHE A 362 -9.36 -31.29 8.08
N GLN A 363 -9.77 -31.09 6.83
CA GLN A 363 -10.11 -32.19 5.93
C GLN A 363 -8.86 -32.89 5.39
N GLY A 364 -7.80 -32.14 5.10
CA GLY A 364 -6.60 -32.62 4.43
C GLY A 364 -5.56 -33.30 5.33
N ARG A 365 -5.54 -33.03 6.64
CA ARG A 365 -4.50 -33.52 7.59
C ARG A 365 -4.94 -34.65 8.52
N LYS A 366 -5.84 -35.54 8.08
CA LYS A 366 -6.37 -36.61 8.95
C LYS A 366 -5.28 -37.53 9.50
N GLN A 367 -4.35 -37.94 8.64
CA GLN A 367 -3.25 -38.84 9.00
C GLN A 367 -2.29 -38.17 9.99
N GLU A 368 -1.99 -36.89 9.79
CA GLU A 368 -1.13 -36.11 10.68
C GLU A 368 -1.77 -35.94 12.06
N PHE A 369 -3.10 -35.80 12.15
CA PHE A 369 -3.80 -35.76 13.43
C PHE A 369 -3.76 -37.12 14.15
N GLU A 370 -3.91 -38.23 13.43
CA GLU A 370 -3.78 -39.57 14.00
C GLU A 370 -2.35 -39.81 14.52
N LEU A 371 -1.33 -39.45 13.74
CA LEU A 371 0.07 -39.50 14.15
C LEU A 371 0.32 -38.67 15.41
N LEU A 372 -0.22 -37.46 15.46
CA LEU A 372 -0.06 -36.58 16.60
C LEU A 372 -0.71 -37.15 17.86
N GLN A 373 -1.93 -37.72 17.76
CA GLN A 373 -2.62 -38.37 18.89
C GLN A 373 -1.88 -39.59 19.44
N GLN A 374 -1.12 -40.31 18.61
CA GLN A 374 -0.34 -41.48 19.04
C GLN A 374 0.94 -41.10 19.78
N ASN A 375 1.41 -39.85 19.64
CA ASN A 375 2.73 -39.41 20.11
C ASN A 375 2.68 -38.25 21.14
N ILE A 376 1.48 -37.87 21.57
CA ILE A 376 1.20 -36.98 22.72
C ILE A 376 0.59 -37.82 23.81
#